data_AF-A0A931PD41-F1
#
_entry.id   AF-A0A931PD41-F1
#
_cell.length_a   1.000
_cell.length_b   1.000
_cell.length_c   1.000
_cell.angle_alpha   90.00
_cell.angle_beta   90.00
_cell.angle_gamma   90.00
#
_symmetry.space_group_name_H-M   'P 1'
#
loop_
_entity.id
_entity.type
_entity.pdbx_description
1 polymer ?
#
loop_
_entity_poly.entity_id
_entity_poly.type
_entity_poly.pdbx_seq_one_letter_code
_entity_poly.pdbx_strand_id
1 'polypeptide(L)'
;MLRHVAAVAVAATAIGGVGLAAATAPVQAADPAPVAVASVGSLVVHTNQPALATETVSVAPHGVGNLLAVAVETKFVGTPAFTGASISGGGVATWQKALGFLTIDGTHAQELWWGVVTTTGTQPLTVAYTAGATAGTSQSATSVDVQEFSSSAGSSASWSFDVAGRVDDGTTTTVPTYPALTAASAGEVYVGYLAIPSWVYRGSTPGVVYQTDARGNQVVYATSVSGTLAPSTTGPSQTFTSIGMLLRAAADAPSPGPTSSSPAPSPTTSSPAPSPTTSSPAPSPTTSSPAPSPSTSSPAPSPSTSSPAPPPGPATVSAVGSLVTHTNQPSLATETVQVRPRAAGNVLTLAIETKFAWGKGFLVSSVSGGGVTAWQRASAFYTRDGTHGVELWWGVVSSPGATSLTVTYGSGSATGSSQSATSVDVQELASSSGAATVWSLDATGRVDTGVSTSSPTYPTLAPTSTHEAYVGYLAIPSWVRKGSTPGAVYQTDARGNQVVHLVSVDSTVTPSTTGPQQTFTSAGMLLRAT
;
A
#
# COMPACT_ATOMS: atom_id res chain seq x y z
N MET A 1 9.78 55.25 2.65
CA MET A 1 10.53 54.63 3.77
C MET A 1 10.94 53.22 3.34
N LEU A 2 12.11 53.08 2.74
CA LEU A 2 12.76 51.80 2.47
C LEU A 2 14.00 51.76 3.37
N ARG A 3 14.15 50.73 4.21
CA ARG A 3 15.41 50.46 4.90
C ARG A 3 15.94 49.10 4.45
N HIS A 4 17.06 49.19 3.72
CA HIS A 4 18.02 48.11 3.50
C HIS A 4 18.63 47.70 4.84
N VAL A 5 18.87 46.40 5.04
CA VAL A 5 19.73 45.88 6.12
C VAL A 5 21.11 45.61 5.51
N ALA A 6 22.11 46.19 6.15
CA ALA A 6 23.50 46.23 5.72
C ALA A 6 24.25 44.93 6.03
N ALA A 7 25.14 44.55 5.10
CA ALA A 7 26.19 43.57 5.33
C ALA A 7 27.26 44.17 6.26
N VAL A 8 27.58 43.46 7.35
CA VAL A 8 28.68 43.82 8.26
C VAL A 8 29.96 43.18 7.75
N ALA A 9 30.91 44.00 7.32
CA ALA A 9 32.29 43.59 7.08
C ALA A 9 33.05 43.60 8.42
N VAL A 10 33.66 42.47 8.79
CA VAL A 10 34.56 42.37 9.95
C VAL A 10 35.99 42.60 9.47
N ALA A 11 36.62 43.65 9.99
CA ALA A 11 38.04 43.95 9.78
C ALA A 11 38.91 43.02 10.65
N ALA A 12 39.92 42.40 10.04
CA ALA A 12 40.90 41.57 10.72
C ALA A 12 42.07 42.42 11.24
N THR A 13 42.27 42.44 12.56
CA THR A 13 43.48 42.96 13.19
C THR A 13 44.49 41.82 13.33
N ALA A 14 45.65 41.96 12.70
CA ALA A 14 46.75 40.99 12.78
C ALA A 14 47.51 41.14 14.11
N ILE A 15 47.59 40.06 14.89
CA ILE A 15 48.59 39.85 15.95
C ILE A 15 49.24 38.49 15.68
N GLY A 16 50.58 38.48 15.72
CA GLY A 16 51.44 37.48 15.10
C GLY A 16 51.44 36.08 15.70
N GLY A 17 51.73 35.13 14.82
CA GLY A 17 52.77 34.13 15.04
C GLY A 17 52.53 33.06 16.10
N VAL A 18 51.56 32.16 15.86
CA VAL A 18 51.62 30.77 16.33
C VAL A 18 51.17 29.88 15.17
N GLY A 19 52.03 28.94 14.76
CA GLY A 19 51.74 28.02 13.66
C GLY A 19 50.55 27.12 14.01
N LEU A 20 49.40 27.39 13.39
CA LEU A 20 48.28 26.46 13.33
C LEU A 20 48.45 25.60 12.08
N ALA A 21 48.78 24.32 12.29
CA ALA A 21 48.60 23.32 11.26
C ALA A 21 47.12 23.36 10.83
N ALA A 22 46.87 23.63 9.55
CA ALA A 22 45.54 23.53 8.97
C ALA A 22 45.12 22.06 8.99
N ALA A 23 44.45 21.64 10.07
CA ALA A 23 43.64 20.46 10.05
C ALA A 23 42.49 20.74 9.07
N THR A 24 42.53 20.13 7.90
CA THR A 24 41.36 20.01 7.04
C THR A 24 40.30 19.28 7.85
N ALA A 25 39.36 20.03 8.43
CA ALA A 25 38.17 19.44 9.00
C ALA A 25 37.52 18.58 7.91
N PRO A 26 37.18 17.30 8.18
CA PRO A 26 36.39 16.55 7.23
C PRO A 26 35.13 17.38 6.96
N VAL A 27 34.87 17.68 5.69
CA VAL A 27 33.59 18.22 5.27
C VAL A 27 32.57 17.22 5.80
N GLN A 28 31.80 17.60 6.82
CA GLN A 28 30.62 16.84 7.22
C GLN A 28 29.80 16.71 5.95
N ALA A 29 29.66 15.48 5.45
CA ALA A 29 28.71 15.20 4.39
C ALA A 29 27.39 15.82 4.82
N ALA A 30 26.81 16.67 3.97
CA ALA A 30 25.47 17.19 4.22
C ALA A 30 24.56 16.01 4.54
N ASP A 31 23.73 16.14 5.58
CA ASP A 31 22.73 15.13 5.91
C ASP A 31 22.00 14.75 4.61
N PRO A 32 21.88 13.45 4.28
CA PRO A 32 21.18 13.03 3.08
C PRO A 32 19.79 13.66 3.08
N ALA A 33 19.37 14.15 1.91
CA ALA A 33 18.10 14.85 1.76
C ALA A 33 16.96 14.04 2.42
N PRO A 34 16.05 14.68 3.17
CA PRO A 34 14.98 13.97 3.86
C PRO A 34 14.15 13.18 2.85
N VAL A 35 14.09 11.87 3.07
CA VAL A 35 13.40 10.94 2.17
C VAL A 35 11.94 10.87 2.61
N ALA A 36 11.03 11.21 1.71
CA ALA A 36 9.61 11.18 2.00
C ALA A 36 9.08 9.74 1.92
N VAL A 37 8.29 9.33 2.91
CA VAL A 37 7.60 8.04 2.89
C VAL A 37 6.10 8.23 2.65
N ALA A 38 5.52 7.32 1.87
CA ALA A 38 4.08 7.21 1.69
C ALA A 38 3.62 5.75 1.81
N SER A 39 2.41 5.52 2.31
CA SER A 39 1.79 4.19 2.24
C SER A 39 1.42 3.83 0.80
N VAL A 40 1.44 2.53 0.52
CA VAL A 40 1.15 1.96 -0.79
C VAL A 40 0.08 0.89 -0.66
N GLY A 41 -0.89 0.90 -1.58
CA GLY A 41 -2.01 -0.03 -1.53
C GLY A 41 -2.86 0.15 -0.27
N SER A 42 -3.66 -0.88 0.04
CA SER A 42 -4.37 -0.98 1.32
C SER A 42 -3.77 -2.09 2.18
N LEU A 43 -4.18 -2.09 3.44
CA LEU A 43 -3.87 -3.17 4.36
C LEU A 43 -4.36 -4.50 3.79
N VAL A 44 -3.43 -5.44 3.67
CA VAL A 44 -3.77 -6.83 3.38
C VAL A 44 -4.04 -7.51 4.71
N VAL A 45 -5.28 -7.93 4.93
CA VAL A 45 -5.69 -8.63 6.15
C VAL A 45 -5.86 -10.11 5.87
N HIS A 46 -5.35 -10.95 6.77
CA HIS A 46 -5.53 -12.39 6.70
C HIS A 46 -5.77 -12.94 8.10
N THR A 47 -6.97 -13.46 8.32
CA THR A 47 -7.35 -14.09 9.57
C THR A 47 -7.77 -15.52 9.32
N ASN A 48 -7.29 -16.45 10.15
CA ASN A 48 -7.79 -17.81 10.17
C ASN A 48 -8.24 -18.22 11.58
N GLN A 49 -9.41 -18.86 11.63
CA GLN A 49 -9.99 -19.45 12.82
C GLN A 49 -10.80 -20.69 12.38
N PRO A 50 -10.35 -21.93 12.69
CA PRO A 50 -9.21 -22.26 13.52
C PRO A 50 -7.86 -21.89 12.88
N ALA A 51 -6.90 -21.51 13.72
CA ALA A 51 -5.53 -21.22 13.30
C ALA A 51 -4.83 -22.43 12.67
N LEU A 52 -3.97 -22.17 11.68
CA LEU A 52 -3.17 -23.19 10.99
C LEU A 52 -1.72 -23.21 11.51
N ALA A 53 -0.99 -24.28 11.18
CA ALA A 53 0.45 -24.39 11.43
C ALA A 53 1.28 -23.38 10.63
N THR A 54 0.71 -22.91 9.51
CA THR A 54 1.32 -21.97 8.61
C THR A 54 0.21 -21.15 7.99
N GLU A 55 0.37 -19.83 8.02
CA GLU A 55 -0.53 -18.92 7.30
C GLU A 55 0.13 -18.46 6.02
N THR A 56 -0.64 -18.42 4.94
CA THR A 56 -0.20 -17.87 3.66
C THR A 56 -1.20 -16.82 3.21
N VAL A 57 -0.70 -15.61 2.97
CA VAL A 57 -1.45 -14.46 2.47
C VAL A 57 -0.89 -14.02 1.13
N SER A 58 -1.75 -13.62 0.21
CA SER A 58 -1.32 -13.06 -1.08
C SER A 58 -1.07 -11.57 -0.93
N VAL A 59 0.16 -11.14 -1.21
CA VAL A 59 0.54 -9.72 -1.25
C VAL A 59 1.01 -9.37 -2.66
N ALA A 60 0.92 -8.10 -3.03
CA ALA A 60 1.36 -7.61 -4.34
C ALA A 60 2.24 -6.36 -4.18
N PRO A 61 3.52 -6.52 -3.79
CA PRO A 61 4.42 -5.39 -3.64
C PRO A 61 4.56 -4.60 -4.94
N HIS A 62 4.45 -3.28 -4.84
CA HIS A 62 4.36 -2.40 -6.00
C HIS A 62 5.70 -1.90 -6.51
N GLY A 63 6.74 -1.88 -5.67
CA GLY A 63 8.04 -1.32 -6.04
C GLY A 63 9.20 -2.01 -5.34
N VAL A 64 10.29 -2.27 -6.08
CA VAL A 64 11.57 -2.63 -5.47
C VAL A 64 12.05 -1.47 -4.60
N GLY A 65 12.59 -1.77 -3.42
CA GLY A 65 12.99 -0.77 -2.42
C GLY A 65 11.86 -0.33 -1.49
N ASN A 66 10.62 -0.74 -1.74
CA ASN A 66 9.53 -0.52 -0.79
C ASN A 66 9.73 -1.37 0.47
N LEU A 67 9.11 -0.95 1.56
CA LEU A 67 9.06 -1.65 2.83
C LEU A 67 7.73 -2.40 2.93
N LEU A 68 7.77 -3.68 3.31
CA LEU A 68 6.60 -4.35 3.89
C LEU A 68 6.75 -4.38 5.42
N ALA A 69 5.69 -3.98 6.12
CA ALA A 69 5.53 -4.20 7.55
C ALA A 69 4.42 -5.22 7.77
N VAL A 70 4.64 -6.17 8.68
CA VAL A 70 3.71 -7.26 8.98
C VAL A 70 3.44 -7.28 10.48
N ALA A 71 2.17 -7.21 10.85
CA ALA A 71 1.70 -7.54 12.19
C ALA A 71 1.20 -8.98 12.22
N VAL A 72 1.60 -9.71 13.26
CA VAL A 72 1.14 -11.08 13.50
C VAL A 72 0.52 -11.15 14.89
N GLU A 73 -0.72 -11.63 14.97
CA GLU A 73 -1.38 -11.98 16.22
C GLU A 73 -1.63 -13.49 16.23
N THR A 74 -1.38 -14.13 17.37
CA THR A 74 -1.80 -15.50 17.63
C THR A 74 -2.71 -15.55 18.84
N LYS A 75 -3.70 -16.45 18.82
CA LYS A 75 -4.59 -16.79 19.93
C LYS A 75 -4.71 -18.30 20.05
N PHE A 76 -4.31 -18.85 21.18
CA PHE A 76 -4.40 -20.29 21.47
C PHE A 76 -4.99 -20.53 22.85
N VAL A 77 -6.19 -21.11 22.89
CA VAL A 77 -6.86 -21.45 24.14
C VAL A 77 -6.35 -22.80 24.65
N GLY A 78 -5.92 -22.85 25.92
CA GLY A 78 -5.52 -24.09 26.60
C GLY A 78 -4.10 -24.58 26.28
N THR A 79 -3.35 -23.89 25.42
CA THR A 79 -1.92 -24.12 25.16
C THR A 79 -1.22 -22.77 25.27
N PRO A 80 0.03 -22.70 25.79
CA PRO A 80 0.77 -21.44 25.79
C PRO A 80 0.83 -20.83 24.39
N ALA A 81 0.60 -19.51 24.33
CA ALA A 81 0.74 -18.78 23.08
C ALA A 81 2.13 -19.00 22.45
N PHE A 82 2.18 -19.00 21.12
CA PHE A 82 3.40 -19.23 20.38
C PHE A 82 3.69 -18.12 19.40
N THR A 83 4.97 -18.05 19.02
CA THR A 83 5.55 -16.99 18.21
C THR A 83 5.65 -17.42 16.75
N GLY A 84 5.69 -16.44 15.85
CA GLY A 84 6.13 -16.64 14.48
C GLY A 84 7.58 -17.12 14.50
N ALA A 85 7.80 -18.34 14.01
CA ALA A 85 9.11 -18.95 13.87
C ALA A 85 9.88 -18.33 12.70
N SER A 86 9.19 -18.06 11.59
CA SER A 86 9.76 -17.42 10.42
C SER A 86 8.70 -16.78 9.53
N ILE A 87 9.11 -15.75 8.78
CA ILE A 87 8.35 -15.19 7.66
C ILE A 87 9.19 -15.35 6.38
N SER A 88 8.53 -15.71 5.29
CA SER A 88 9.15 -15.88 3.96
C SER A 88 8.21 -15.41 2.85
N GLY A 89 8.77 -15.16 1.67
CA GLY A 89 8.00 -14.69 0.51
C GLY A 89 7.65 -13.22 0.59
N GLY A 90 6.55 -12.84 -0.08
CA GLY A 90 6.08 -11.46 -0.16
C GLY A 90 7.01 -10.54 -0.95
N GLY A 91 7.91 -11.09 -1.78
CA GLY A 91 8.87 -10.31 -2.55
C GLY A 91 10.03 -9.77 -1.74
N VAL A 92 10.19 -10.23 -0.50
CA VAL A 92 11.23 -9.82 0.42
C VAL A 92 12.27 -10.94 0.53
N ALA A 93 13.54 -10.61 0.31
CA ALA A 93 14.63 -11.57 0.42
C ALA A 93 15.01 -11.89 1.88
N THR A 94 14.88 -10.90 2.77
CA THR A 94 15.24 -11.05 4.19
C THR A 94 14.23 -10.33 5.06
N TRP A 95 13.51 -11.10 5.87
CA TRP A 95 12.59 -10.61 6.88
C TRP A 95 13.32 -10.38 8.21
N GLN A 96 12.97 -9.30 8.88
CA GLN A 96 13.51 -8.93 10.19
C GLN A 96 12.38 -8.82 11.21
N LYS A 97 12.58 -9.39 12.40
CA LYS A 97 11.65 -9.23 13.52
C LYS A 97 12.00 -7.95 14.27
N ALA A 98 11.06 -7.02 14.36
CA ALA A 98 11.23 -5.80 15.14
C ALA A 98 11.01 -6.06 16.63
N LEU A 99 9.89 -6.71 16.97
CA LEU A 99 9.55 -7.08 18.34
C LEU A 99 8.54 -8.23 18.32
N GLY A 100 8.56 -9.06 19.35
CA GLY A 100 7.49 -10.02 19.59
C GLY A 100 7.40 -10.39 21.06
N PHE A 101 6.18 -10.70 21.52
CA PHE A 101 5.96 -11.08 22.91
C PHE A 101 4.69 -11.91 23.11
N LEU A 102 4.66 -12.66 24.21
CA LEU A 102 3.47 -13.31 24.72
C LEU A 102 2.70 -12.34 25.60
N THR A 103 1.38 -12.28 25.42
CA THR A 103 0.51 -11.38 26.18
C THR A 103 0.34 -11.86 27.62
N ILE A 104 -0.02 -10.94 28.52
CA ILE A 104 -0.18 -11.21 29.94
C ILE A 104 -1.28 -12.23 30.24
N ASP A 105 -2.27 -12.36 29.36
CA ASP A 105 -3.31 -13.38 29.49
C ASP A 105 -2.82 -14.82 29.21
N GLY A 106 -1.59 -14.97 28.71
CA GLY A 106 -0.94 -16.25 28.42
C GLY A 106 -1.50 -17.00 27.21
N THR A 107 -2.48 -16.44 26.51
CA THR A 107 -3.20 -17.07 25.40
C THR A 107 -2.97 -16.39 24.06
N HIS A 108 -2.43 -15.16 24.04
CA HIS A 108 -2.06 -14.47 22.80
C HIS A 108 -0.55 -14.23 22.67
N ALA A 109 -0.11 -14.01 21.44
CA ALA A 109 1.18 -13.39 21.14
C ALA A 109 1.02 -12.33 20.05
N GLN A 110 1.88 -11.32 20.08
CA GLN A 110 1.96 -10.29 19.05
C GLN A 110 3.38 -10.12 18.55
N GLU A 111 3.52 -9.88 17.25
CA GLU A 111 4.81 -9.63 16.61
C GLU A 111 4.70 -8.57 15.53
N LEU A 112 5.77 -7.81 15.37
CA LEU A 112 6.00 -6.94 14.22
C LEU A 112 7.24 -7.40 13.47
N TRP A 113 7.10 -7.51 12.16
CA TRP A 113 8.15 -7.85 11.23
C TRP A 113 8.21 -6.83 10.11
N TRP A 114 9.38 -6.72 9.50
CA TRP A 114 9.57 -5.85 8.35
C TRP A 114 10.59 -6.41 7.36
N GLY A 115 10.52 -5.95 6.12
CA GLY A 115 11.50 -6.32 5.11
C GLY A 115 11.41 -5.46 3.85
N VAL A 116 12.51 -5.43 3.11
CA VAL A 116 12.63 -4.62 1.88
C VAL A 116 12.29 -5.48 0.67
N VAL A 117 11.41 -4.95 -0.17
CA VAL A 117 10.93 -5.58 -1.39
C VAL A 117 12.06 -5.62 -2.42
N THR A 118 12.40 -6.82 -2.88
CA THR A 118 13.34 -7.08 -3.98
C THR A 118 12.62 -7.57 -5.25
N THR A 119 11.39 -8.08 -5.12
CA THR A 119 10.59 -8.57 -6.25
C THR A 119 9.15 -8.08 -6.14
N THR A 120 8.62 -7.50 -7.22
CA THR A 120 7.26 -6.93 -7.28
C THR A 120 6.23 -7.94 -7.84
N GLY A 121 4.96 -7.59 -7.71
CA GLY A 121 3.84 -8.39 -8.24
C GLY A 121 3.25 -9.38 -7.23
N THR A 122 2.12 -9.97 -7.59
CA THR A 122 1.34 -10.86 -6.72
C THR A 122 2.10 -12.14 -6.39
N GLN A 123 2.31 -12.39 -5.09
CA GLN A 123 3.05 -13.55 -4.60
C GLN A 123 2.66 -13.90 -3.16
N PRO A 124 2.89 -15.15 -2.72
CA PRO A 124 2.58 -15.54 -1.35
C PRO A 124 3.59 -14.97 -0.36
N LEU A 125 3.09 -14.50 0.79
CA LEU A 125 3.84 -14.29 2.03
C LEU A 125 3.39 -15.36 3.01
N THR A 126 4.34 -16.04 3.63
CA THR A 126 4.09 -17.19 4.50
C THR A 126 4.67 -16.97 5.88
N VAL A 127 3.84 -17.14 6.91
CA VAL A 127 4.23 -17.13 8.32
C VAL A 127 4.18 -18.56 8.84
N ALA A 128 5.31 -19.09 9.30
CA ALA A 128 5.39 -20.37 9.97
C ALA A 128 5.50 -20.16 11.48
N TYR A 129 4.77 -20.95 12.27
CA TYR A 129 4.76 -20.82 13.73
C TYR A 129 5.59 -21.91 14.41
N THR A 130 6.08 -21.63 15.62
CA THR A 130 6.79 -22.63 16.43
C THR A 130 5.86 -23.79 16.82
N ALA A 131 6.41 -25.00 16.96
CA ALA A 131 5.64 -26.22 17.23
C ALA A 131 4.66 -26.08 18.42
N GLY A 132 3.43 -26.53 18.20
CA GLY A 132 2.25 -26.26 19.04
C GLY A 132 0.99 -25.98 18.21
N ALA A 133 1.18 -25.61 16.93
CA ALA A 133 0.13 -25.33 15.96
C ALA A 133 -0.48 -26.60 15.33
N THR A 134 -0.85 -27.59 16.14
CA THR A 134 -1.81 -28.60 15.66
C THR A 134 -3.14 -27.87 15.47
N ALA A 135 -3.81 -28.05 14.31
CA ALA A 135 -5.04 -27.34 13.92
C ALA A 135 -5.86 -26.94 15.15
N GLY A 136 -5.87 -25.64 15.44
CA GLY A 136 -6.37 -25.14 16.72
C GLY A 136 -7.85 -25.49 16.92
N THR A 137 -8.35 -25.31 18.14
CA THR A 137 -9.79 -25.43 18.36
C THR A 137 -10.54 -24.34 17.58
N SER A 138 -11.86 -24.40 17.50
CA SER A 138 -12.67 -23.30 16.94
C SER A 138 -12.45 -21.94 17.62
N GLN A 139 -11.73 -21.89 18.75
CA GLN A 139 -11.38 -20.67 19.47
C GLN A 139 -9.95 -20.18 19.22
N SER A 140 -9.11 -20.97 18.55
CA SER A 140 -7.74 -20.59 18.19
C SER A 140 -7.75 -19.77 16.91
N ALA A 141 -7.05 -18.63 16.90
CA ALA A 141 -7.04 -17.73 15.75
C ALA A 141 -5.65 -17.16 15.47
N THR A 142 -5.42 -16.80 14.21
CA THR A 142 -4.22 -16.12 13.72
C THR A 142 -4.64 -14.90 12.93
N SER A 143 -3.90 -13.80 13.06
CA SER A 143 -3.98 -12.65 12.15
C SER A 143 -2.60 -12.36 11.56
N VAL A 144 -2.57 -12.08 10.25
CA VAL A 144 -1.39 -11.62 9.51
C VAL A 144 -1.81 -10.41 8.69
N ASP A 145 -1.40 -9.24 9.13
CA ASP A 145 -1.80 -7.96 8.55
C ASP A 145 -0.58 -7.25 7.95
N VAL A 146 -0.64 -6.91 6.67
CA VAL A 146 0.53 -6.43 5.89
C VAL A 146 0.25 -5.07 5.28
N GLN A 147 1.15 -4.11 5.53
CA GLN A 147 1.12 -2.78 4.94
C GLN A 147 2.43 -2.46 4.22
N GLU A 148 2.32 -1.94 3.00
CA GLU A 148 3.47 -1.52 2.19
C GLU A 148 3.71 0.00 2.31
N PHE A 149 4.98 0.41 2.28
CA PHE A 149 5.43 1.80 2.26
C PHE A 149 6.46 2.03 1.16
N SER A 150 6.29 3.11 0.40
CA SER A 150 7.25 3.58 -0.60
C SER A 150 8.07 4.73 -0.07
N SER A 151 9.33 4.78 -0.46
CA SER A 151 10.25 5.87 -0.19
C SER A 151 10.47 6.70 -1.45
N SER A 152 10.66 8.02 -1.32
CA SER A 152 11.01 8.89 -2.44
C SER A 152 12.41 8.59 -3.03
N ALA A 153 13.21 7.77 -2.34
CA ALA A 153 14.46 7.21 -2.89
C ALA A 153 14.21 6.05 -3.88
N GLY A 154 12.96 5.58 -4.03
CA GLY A 154 12.62 4.51 -4.97
C GLY A 154 13.38 3.21 -4.68
N SER A 155 13.95 2.60 -5.73
CA SER A 155 14.67 1.33 -5.62
C SER A 155 16.00 1.40 -4.89
N SER A 156 16.55 2.60 -4.63
CA SER A 156 17.76 2.80 -3.83
C SER A 156 17.44 3.18 -2.38
N ALA A 157 16.20 2.97 -1.94
CA ALA A 157 15.82 3.18 -0.56
C ALA A 157 16.46 2.11 0.34
N SER A 158 17.20 2.56 1.34
CA SER A 158 17.59 1.72 2.48
C SER A 158 16.65 1.96 3.64
N TRP A 159 16.34 0.87 4.36
CA TRP A 159 15.46 0.87 5.51
C TRP A 159 16.19 0.35 6.73
N SER A 160 16.02 1.02 7.86
CA SER A 160 16.60 0.58 9.13
C SER A 160 15.60 0.67 10.27
N PHE A 161 15.71 -0.28 11.19
CA PHE A 161 14.97 -0.27 12.45
C PHE A 161 15.43 0.90 13.33
N ASP A 162 14.48 1.54 14.02
CA ASP A 162 14.79 2.50 15.08
C ASP A 162 14.45 1.93 16.46
N VAL A 163 13.17 1.93 16.81
CA VAL A 163 12.70 1.51 18.13
C VAL A 163 11.37 0.78 18.02
N ALA A 164 11.11 -0.12 18.95
CA ALA A 164 9.81 -0.77 19.12
C ALA A 164 9.39 -0.77 20.59
N GLY A 165 8.10 -0.92 20.82
CA GLY A 165 7.51 -0.99 22.15
C GLY A 165 6.21 -1.78 22.16
N ARG A 166 5.64 -1.92 23.35
CA ARG A 166 4.35 -2.59 23.57
C ARG A 166 3.59 -1.97 24.74
N VAL A 167 2.28 -2.17 24.78
CA VAL A 167 1.42 -1.91 25.94
C VAL A 167 0.63 -3.18 26.22
N ASP A 168 0.80 -3.75 27.41
CA ASP A 168 0.16 -4.99 27.83
C ASP A 168 0.14 -5.06 29.37
N ASP A 169 -0.71 -4.26 30.00
CA ASP A 169 -0.76 -4.13 31.46
C ASP A 169 -1.94 -4.91 32.09
N GLY A 170 -2.77 -5.55 31.28
CA GLY A 170 -3.95 -6.31 31.72
C GLY A 170 -5.08 -5.44 32.30
N THR A 171 -4.96 -4.11 32.23
CA THR A 171 -5.96 -3.20 32.78
C THR A 171 -7.10 -2.94 31.79
N THR A 172 -8.31 -2.77 32.29
CA THR A 172 -9.44 -2.38 31.44
C THR A 172 -9.47 -0.86 31.26
N THR A 173 -9.64 -0.41 30.03
CA THR A 173 -9.76 1.02 29.70
C THR A 173 -10.78 1.26 28.59
N THR A 174 -11.31 2.48 28.53
CA THR A 174 -12.12 2.99 27.40
C THR A 174 -11.25 3.70 26.35
N VAL A 175 -9.96 3.88 26.62
CA VAL A 175 -9.00 4.56 25.73
C VAL A 175 -7.78 3.66 25.52
N PRO A 176 -7.87 2.60 24.70
CA PRO A 176 -6.72 1.78 24.35
C PRO A 176 -5.63 2.62 23.67
N THR A 177 -4.38 2.33 24.01
CA THR A 177 -3.22 3.06 23.50
C THR A 177 -2.26 2.16 22.73
N TYR A 178 -1.50 2.76 21.83
CA TYR A 178 -0.34 2.17 21.22
C TYR A 178 0.91 2.63 21.98
N PRO A 179 2.04 1.90 21.90
CA PRO A 179 3.26 2.34 22.57
C PRO A 179 3.69 3.71 22.06
N ALA A 180 3.99 4.63 23.00
CA ALA A 180 4.55 5.93 22.69
C ALA A 180 6.01 5.75 22.27
N LEU A 181 6.32 6.04 21.01
CA LEU A 181 7.67 5.89 20.45
C LEU A 181 8.19 7.25 19.98
N THR A 182 9.46 7.52 20.24
CA THR A 182 10.13 8.76 19.85
C THR A 182 11.05 8.48 18.68
N ALA A 183 10.80 9.14 17.55
CA ALA A 183 11.65 9.04 16.38
C ALA A 183 13.03 9.62 16.65
N ALA A 184 14.07 8.86 16.35
CA ALA A 184 15.44 9.32 16.41
C ALA A 184 15.81 10.26 15.25
N SER A 185 15.05 10.20 14.15
CA SER A 185 15.21 11.09 12.99
C SER A 185 13.85 11.60 12.50
N ALA A 186 13.85 12.76 11.86
CA ALA A 186 12.64 13.32 11.26
C ALA A 186 12.19 12.47 10.06
N GLY A 187 10.88 12.23 9.96
CA GLY A 187 10.27 11.54 8.82
C GLY A 187 10.22 10.02 8.95
N GLU A 188 10.36 9.47 10.16
CA GLU A 188 10.23 8.03 10.39
C GLU A 188 8.81 7.50 10.20
N VAL A 189 8.71 6.20 9.92
CA VAL A 189 7.44 5.49 9.75
C VAL A 189 7.09 4.77 11.04
N TYR A 190 5.93 5.10 11.62
CA TYR A 190 5.34 4.34 12.71
C TYR A 190 4.42 3.27 12.14
N VAL A 191 4.50 2.05 12.66
CA VAL A 191 3.53 0.98 12.42
C VAL A 191 3.16 0.37 13.75
N GLY A 192 1.87 0.20 14.02
CA GLY A 192 1.37 -0.41 15.25
C GLY A 192 0.20 -1.36 15.01
N TYR A 193 0.01 -2.27 15.95
CA TYR A 193 -1.08 -3.23 15.99
C TYR A 193 -1.69 -3.27 17.39
N LEU A 194 -3.01 -3.33 17.46
CA LEU A 194 -3.80 -3.35 18.70
C LEU A 194 -4.78 -4.52 18.62
N ALA A 195 -4.57 -5.52 19.47
CA ALA A 195 -5.54 -6.59 19.68
C ALA A 195 -6.51 -6.22 20.79
N ILE A 196 -7.78 -6.48 20.55
CA ILE A 196 -8.87 -6.18 21.48
C ILE A 196 -9.90 -7.30 21.54
N PRO A 197 -10.57 -7.52 22.68
CA PRO A 197 -11.63 -8.52 22.79
C PRO A 197 -12.91 -8.19 22.01
N SER A 198 -13.15 -6.91 21.71
CA SER A 198 -14.37 -6.43 21.06
C SER A 198 -14.03 -5.46 19.94
N TRP A 199 -14.61 -4.26 19.95
CA TRP A 199 -14.40 -3.24 18.93
C TRP A 199 -13.87 -1.94 19.54
N VAL A 200 -13.29 -1.10 18.69
CA VAL A 200 -12.90 0.28 19.00
C VAL A 200 -13.38 1.17 17.86
N TYR A 201 -13.58 2.45 18.15
CA TYR A 201 -13.76 3.44 17.10
C TYR A 201 -12.47 3.64 16.32
N ARG A 202 -12.56 4.36 15.20
CA ARG A 202 -11.36 4.89 14.55
C ARG A 202 -10.71 5.91 15.50
N GLY A 203 -9.40 5.79 15.71
CA GLY A 203 -8.67 6.78 16.50
C GLY A 203 -8.59 8.14 15.80
N SER A 204 -8.16 9.15 16.55
CA SER A 204 -8.13 10.55 16.10
C SER A 204 -6.76 11.23 16.26
N THR A 205 -5.70 10.47 16.58
CA THR A 205 -4.36 11.03 16.69
C THR A 205 -3.94 11.63 15.34
N PRO A 206 -3.59 12.94 15.27
CA PRO A 206 -3.23 13.59 14.02
C PRO A 206 -2.06 12.91 13.29
N GLY A 207 -2.17 12.80 11.97
CA GLY A 207 -1.14 12.17 11.14
C GLY A 207 -1.09 10.64 11.21
N VAL A 208 -1.98 10.01 11.97
CA VAL A 208 -2.08 8.55 12.08
C VAL A 208 -3.25 8.04 11.23
N VAL A 209 -2.98 7.03 10.43
CA VAL A 209 -3.98 6.23 9.72
C VAL A 209 -4.37 5.05 10.60
N TYR A 210 -5.67 4.81 10.71
CA TYR A 210 -6.26 3.70 11.46
C TYR A 210 -7.05 2.82 10.51
N GLN A 211 -6.83 1.51 10.59
CA GLN A 211 -7.49 0.48 9.82
C GLN A 211 -7.86 -0.68 10.75
N THR A 212 -8.97 -1.35 10.46
CA THR A 212 -9.48 -2.45 11.29
C THR A 212 -9.37 -3.76 10.52
N ASP A 213 -8.89 -4.83 11.17
CA ASP A 213 -8.84 -6.16 10.58
C ASP A 213 -10.19 -6.88 10.64
N ALA A 214 -10.26 -8.09 10.09
CA ALA A 214 -11.49 -8.88 10.05
C ALA A 214 -12.00 -9.33 11.43
N ARG A 215 -11.19 -9.19 12.50
CA ARG A 215 -11.54 -9.55 13.88
C ARG A 215 -11.91 -8.34 14.73
N GLY A 216 -11.81 -7.13 14.18
CA GLY A 216 -12.05 -5.90 14.92
C GLY A 216 -10.79 -5.32 15.57
N ASN A 217 -9.63 -5.97 15.44
CA ASN A 217 -8.35 -5.42 15.89
C ASN A 217 -7.94 -4.26 14.98
N GLN A 218 -7.00 -3.42 15.42
CA GLN A 218 -6.67 -2.18 14.72
C GLN A 218 -5.18 -2.07 14.38
N VAL A 219 -4.89 -1.95 13.09
CA VAL A 219 -3.57 -1.59 12.54
C VAL A 219 -3.50 -0.07 12.39
N VAL A 220 -2.37 0.51 12.76
CA VAL A 220 -2.11 1.94 12.60
C VAL A 220 -0.77 2.19 11.95
N TYR A 221 -0.68 3.32 11.23
CA TYR A 221 0.61 3.82 10.79
C TYR A 221 0.64 5.34 10.64
N ALA A 222 1.84 5.91 10.69
CA ALA A 222 2.12 7.30 10.32
C ALA A 222 3.38 7.32 9.46
N THR A 223 3.41 8.08 8.36
CA THR A 223 4.51 8.07 7.40
C THR A 223 5.51 9.20 7.58
N SER A 224 5.35 10.02 8.63
CA SER A 224 6.25 11.12 8.93
C SER A 224 6.21 11.46 10.43
N VAL A 225 7.05 10.80 11.20
CA VAL A 225 7.22 11.03 12.64
C VAL A 225 8.56 11.72 12.87
N SER A 226 8.56 12.83 13.63
CA SER A 226 9.77 13.62 13.93
C SER A 226 9.97 13.88 15.42
N GLY A 227 9.23 13.16 16.27
CA GLY A 227 9.26 13.28 17.72
C GLY A 227 8.52 12.10 18.35
N THR A 228 7.97 12.28 19.54
CA THR A 228 7.14 11.24 20.18
C THR A 228 5.76 11.17 19.55
N LEU A 229 5.38 9.99 19.07
CA LEU A 229 4.03 9.66 18.64
C LEU A 229 3.42 8.66 19.62
N ALA A 230 2.23 8.98 20.14
CA ALA A 230 1.46 8.13 21.04
C ALA A 230 0.03 7.97 20.48
N PRO A 231 -0.20 7.03 19.55
CA PRO A 231 -1.52 6.80 19.01
C PRO A 231 -2.46 6.25 20.08
N SER A 232 -3.73 6.63 20.00
CA SER A 232 -4.78 6.09 20.86
C SER A 232 -6.09 5.93 20.08
N THR A 233 -6.98 5.13 20.64
CA THR A 233 -8.36 4.99 20.17
C THR A 233 -9.32 5.00 21.36
N THR A 234 -10.63 5.02 21.08
CA THR A 234 -11.68 4.98 22.11
C THR A 234 -12.63 3.80 21.85
N GLY A 235 -13.23 3.27 22.92
CA GLY A 235 -14.14 2.13 22.82
C GLY A 235 -14.80 1.79 24.17
N PRO A 236 -15.53 0.67 24.24
CA PRO A 236 -16.03 0.13 25.50
C PRO A 236 -14.88 -0.23 26.45
N SER A 237 -15.17 -0.31 27.76
CA SER A 237 -14.18 -0.66 28.77
C SER A 237 -13.75 -2.13 28.60
N GLN A 238 -12.49 -2.36 28.25
CA GLN A 238 -11.96 -3.69 27.96
C GLN A 238 -10.45 -3.74 28.18
N THR A 239 -9.90 -4.95 28.34
CA THR A 239 -8.46 -5.16 28.24
C THR A 239 -8.02 -5.00 26.79
N PHE A 240 -6.73 -4.74 26.58
CA PHE A 240 -6.15 -4.65 25.25
C PHE A 240 -4.66 -4.97 25.33
N THR A 241 -4.08 -5.27 24.17
CA THR A 241 -2.64 -5.41 24.01
C THR A 241 -2.22 -4.77 22.70
N SER A 242 -1.15 -3.98 22.71
CA SER A 242 -0.63 -3.34 21.50
C SER A 242 0.88 -3.44 21.38
N ILE A 243 1.34 -3.33 20.14
CA ILE A 243 2.73 -3.36 19.73
C ILE A 243 2.96 -2.27 18.68
N GLY A 244 4.16 -1.70 18.64
CA GLY A 244 4.52 -0.65 17.68
C GLY A 244 6.00 -0.63 17.37
N MET A 245 6.34 -0.15 16.18
CA MET A 245 7.72 0.06 15.73
C MET A 245 7.87 1.36 14.94
N LEU A 246 9.08 1.92 14.97
CA LEU A 246 9.55 3.00 14.12
C LEU A 246 10.66 2.50 13.18
N LEU A 247 10.60 2.95 11.94
CA LEU A 247 11.54 2.61 10.87
C LEU A 247 11.99 3.88 10.14
N ARG A 248 13.28 3.93 9.79
CA ARG A 248 13.91 5.00 9.03
C ARG A 248 14.06 4.61 7.57
N ALA A 249 13.73 5.52 6.67
CA ALA A 249 14.10 5.44 5.25
C ALA A 249 15.28 6.37 4.97
N ALA A 250 16.24 5.91 4.17
CA ALA A 250 17.34 6.70 3.65
C ALA A 250 17.53 6.43 2.16
N ALA A 251 18.20 7.36 1.46
CA ALA A 251 18.67 7.13 0.11
C ALA A 251 20.12 6.63 0.20
N ASP A 252 20.43 5.51 -0.47
CA ASP A 252 21.83 5.10 -0.59
C ASP A 252 22.61 6.20 -1.32
N ALA A 253 23.72 6.63 -0.72
CA ALA A 253 24.62 7.58 -1.37
C ALA A 253 25.13 6.97 -2.69
N PRO A 254 25.21 7.74 -3.79
CA PRO A 254 25.83 7.24 -5.00
C PRO A 254 27.25 6.79 -4.66
N SER A 255 27.56 5.53 -4.97
CA SER A 255 28.94 5.04 -4.92
C SER A 255 29.82 6.04 -5.67
N PRO A 256 30.96 6.50 -5.12
CA PRO A 256 31.85 7.39 -5.85
C PRO A 256 32.12 6.78 -7.21
N GLY A 257 31.76 7.50 -8.28
CA GLY A 257 32.06 7.05 -9.64
C GLY A 257 33.54 6.71 -9.74
N PRO A 258 33.94 5.78 -10.64
CA PRO A 258 35.33 5.38 -10.76
C PRO A 258 36.17 6.65 -10.92
N THR A 259 37.02 6.95 -9.94
CA THR A 259 37.98 8.02 -10.06
C THR A 259 38.80 7.71 -11.30
N SER A 260 38.68 8.54 -12.34
CA SER A 260 39.61 8.51 -13.45
C SER A 260 41.00 8.65 -12.84
N SER A 261 41.78 7.57 -12.84
CA SER A 261 43.17 7.61 -12.44
C SER A 261 43.87 8.68 -13.27
N SER A 262 44.45 9.67 -12.60
CA SER A 262 45.35 10.66 -13.18
C SER A 262 46.36 9.96 -14.10
N PRO A 263 46.76 10.54 -15.25
CA PRO A 263 47.83 9.98 -16.06
C PRO A 263 49.06 9.75 -15.19
N ALA A 264 49.68 8.58 -15.32
CA ALA A 264 50.89 8.24 -14.60
C ALA A 264 51.98 9.30 -14.87
N PRO A 265 52.72 9.77 -13.85
CA PRO A 265 53.78 10.74 -14.05
C PRO A 265 54.90 10.14 -14.91
N SER A 266 55.45 10.99 -15.78
CA SER A 266 56.58 10.67 -16.66
C SER A 266 57.77 10.17 -15.85
N PRO A 267 58.48 9.11 -16.26
CA PRO A 267 59.57 8.54 -15.49
C PRO A 267 60.73 9.55 -15.35
N THR A 268 61.16 9.75 -14.11
CA THR A 268 62.37 10.50 -13.77
C THR A 268 63.61 9.69 -14.14
N THR A 269 64.51 10.31 -14.89
CA THR A 269 65.84 9.80 -15.21
C THR A 269 66.73 9.73 -13.96
N SER A 270 67.12 8.54 -13.54
CA SER A 270 68.17 8.33 -12.53
C SER A 270 69.54 8.10 -13.20
N SER A 271 70.55 8.75 -12.60
CA SER A 271 71.99 8.74 -12.87
C SER A 271 72.63 7.32 -12.93
N PRO A 272 73.80 7.12 -13.57
CA PRO A 272 74.25 5.82 -14.04
C PRO A 272 75.01 4.98 -13.00
N ALA A 273 74.87 3.66 -13.08
CA ALA A 273 75.70 2.68 -12.37
C ALA A 273 76.86 2.18 -13.25
N PRO A 274 78.00 1.78 -12.66
CA PRO A 274 79.28 1.64 -13.36
C PRO A 274 79.41 0.37 -14.20
N SER A 275 80.34 0.48 -15.15
CA SER A 275 80.71 -0.42 -16.23
C SER A 275 81.09 -1.85 -15.79
N PRO A 276 80.53 -2.91 -16.40
CA PRO A 276 81.16 -4.20 -16.50
C PRO A 276 81.92 -4.35 -17.83
N THR A 277 83.14 -4.83 -17.69
CA THR A 277 84.14 -5.10 -18.72
C THR A 277 83.76 -6.25 -19.65
N THR A 278 83.90 -5.99 -20.95
CA THR A 278 84.31 -6.84 -22.09
C THR A 278 84.33 -8.38 -21.95
N SER A 279 83.64 -9.07 -22.87
CA SER A 279 84.25 -10.10 -23.73
C SER A 279 83.36 -10.57 -24.91
N SER A 280 83.96 -10.50 -26.10
CA SER A 280 83.79 -11.27 -27.35
C SER A 280 82.47 -11.24 -28.20
N PRO A 281 82.56 -11.11 -29.54
CA PRO A 281 81.40 -10.96 -30.43
C PRO A 281 81.01 -12.23 -31.20
N ALA A 282 79.73 -12.35 -31.59
CA ALA A 282 79.23 -13.08 -32.77
C ALA A 282 77.69 -12.90 -32.90
N PRO A 283 77.07 -13.19 -34.06
CA PRO A 283 77.34 -12.73 -35.42
C PRO A 283 76.12 -11.99 -36.03
N SER A 284 76.29 -11.36 -37.20
CA SER A 284 75.25 -10.59 -37.92
C SER A 284 73.97 -11.38 -38.21
N PRO A 285 72.77 -10.82 -37.96
CA PRO A 285 71.53 -11.35 -38.49
C PRO A 285 71.31 -10.91 -39.94
N THR A 286 70.79 -11.86 -40.71
CA THR A 286 70.41 -11.79 -42.12
C THR A 286 69.14 -10.97 -42.35
N THR A 287 69.03 -10.46 -43.58
CA THR A 287 67.92 -9.68 -44.12
C THR A 287 66.68 -10.52 -44.40
N SER A 288 65.49 -10.01 -44.06
CA SER A 288 64.21 -10.53 -44.57
C SER A 288 63.18 -9.42 -44.86
N SER A 289 62.68 -9.51 -46.09
CA SER A 289 61.53 -8.95 -46.84
C SER A 289 60.61 -7.85 -46.23
N PRO A 290 60.12 -6.89 -47.06
CA PRO A 290 59.20 -5.84 -46.61
C PRO A 290 57.75 -6.35 -46.46
N ALA A 291 57.02 -5.68 -45.55
CA ALA A 291 55.64 -5.97 -45.16
C ALA A 291 54.60 -5.63 -46.25
N PRO A 292 53.48 -6.37 -46.34
CA PRO A 292 52.43 -6.14 -47.32
C PRO A 292 51.53 -4.93 -46.99
N SER A 293 50.96 -4.32 -48.03
CA SER A 293 50.07 -3.16 -47.98
C SER A 293 48.69 -3.44 -47.34
N PRO A 294 48.03 -2.41 -46.78
CA PRO A 294 46.79 -2.58 -46.02
C PRO A 294 45.57 -2.83 -46.91
N SER A 295 44.66 -3.65 -46.40
CA SER A 295 43.37 -3.98 -47.00
C SER A 295 42.31 -2.91 -46.72
N THR A 296 41.53 -2.57 -47.74
CA THR A 296 40.38 -1.63 -47.68
C THR A 296 39.14 -2.32 -47.10
N SER A 297 38.46 -1.65 -46.16
CA SER A 297 37.21 -2.12 -45.56
C SER A 297 35.98 -1.90 -46.46
N SER A 298 35.00 -2.80 -46.34
CA SER A 298 33.72 -2.79 -47.07
C SER A 298 32.76 -1.71 -46.53
N PRO A 299 31.85 -1.12 -47.34
CA PRO A 299 30.94 -0.07 -46.89
C PRO A 299 29.81 -0.60 -46.00
N ALA A 300 29.34 0.25 -45.08
CA ALA A 300 28.27 -0.04 -44.13
C ALA A 300 26.89 -0.23 -44.80
N PRO A 301 26.02 -1.11 -44.28
CA PRO A 301 24.69 -1.35 -44.84
C PRO A 301 23.75 -0.17 -44.61
N SER A 302 22.85 0.08 -45.57
CA SER A 302 21.82 1.14 -45.51
C SER A 302 20.74 0.86 -44.45
N PRO A 303 20.12 1.91 -43.88
CA PRO A 303 19.11 1.77 -42.83
C PRO A 303 17.80 1.20 -43.39
N SER A 304 17.27 0.19 -42.69
CA SER A 304 15.97 -0.41 -42.95
C SER A 304 14.84 0.52 -42.49
N THR A 305 13.87 0.76 -43.36
CA THR A 305 12.60 1.42 -43.02
C THR A 305 11.72 0.47 -42.22
N SER A 306 11.27 0.89 -41.04
CA SER A 306 10.35 0.12 -40.19
C SER A 306 8.95 0.06 -40.81
N SER A 307 8.37 -1.14 -40.83
CA SER A 307 6.97 -1.37 -41.19
C SER A 307 6.02 -0.62 -40.24
N PRO A 308 4.85 -0.12 -40.71
CA PRO A 308 3.86 0.50 -39.83
C PRO A 308 3.43 -0.45 -38.71
N ALA A 309 3.25 0.10 -37.51
CA ALA A 309 2.77 -0.65 -36.35
C ALA A 309 1.36 -1.20 -36.60
N PRO A 310 1.06 -2.44 -36.15
CA PRO A 310 -0.29 -2.99 -36.27
C PRO A 310 -1.31 -2.14 -35.51
N PRO A 311 -2.59 -2.12 -35.96
CA PRO A 311 -3.63 -1.36 -35.29
C PRO A 311 -3.77 -1.79 -33.82
N PRO A 312 -4.03 -0.86 -32.89
CA PRO A 312 -4.19 -1.19 -31.47
C PRO A 312 -5.36 -2.16 -31.29
N GLY A 313 -5.14 -3.22 -30.50
CA GLY A 313 -6.18 -4.17 -30.12
C GLY A 313 -7.23 -3.57 -29.18
N PRO A 314 -8.32 -4.30 -28.87
CA PRO A 314 -9.33 -3.84 -27.92
C PRO A 314 -8.70 -3.55 -26.56
N ALA A 315 -9.20 -2.51 -25.89
CA ALA A 315 -8.68 -2.07 -24.60
C ALA A 315 -8.96 -3.13 -23.52
N THR A 316 -7.96 -3.45 -22.70
CA THR A 316 -8.13 -4.35 -21.55
C THR A 316 -8.30 -3.55 -20.26
N VAL A 317 -9.07 -4.06 -19.31
CA VAL A 317 -9.28 -3.43 -18.01
C VAL A 317 -8.52 -4.18 -16.91
N SER A 318 -8.03 -3.44 -15.92
CA SER A 318 -7.36 -3.97 -14.72
C SER A 318 -7.78 -3.20 -13.47
N ALA A 319 -7.74 -3.85 -12.32
CA ALA A 319 -8.01 -3.20 -11.04
C ALA A 319 -6.75 -2.46 -10.56
N VAL A 320 -6.95 -1.30 -9.96
CA VAL A 320 -5.87 -0.46 -9.45
C VAL A 320 -5.98 -0.33 -7.95
N GLY A 321 -4.90 -0.67 -7.25
CA GLY A 321 -4.87 -0.64 -5.79
C GLY A 321 -5.90 -1.61 -5.19
N SER A 322 -6.33 -1.31 -3.97
CA SER A 322 -7.37 -2.07 -3.27
C SER A 322 -8.59 -1.18 -3.05
N LEU A 323 -9.72 -1.82 -2.78
CA LEU A 323 -10.95 -1.14 -2.41
C LEU A 323 -10.72 -0.26 -1.17
N VAL A 324 -11.10 1.00 -1.31
CA VAL A 324 -11.17 1.94 -0.19
C VAL A 324 -12.56 1.86 0.37
N THR A 325 -12.69 1.50 1.65
CA THR A 325 -13.99 1.42 2.34
C THR A 325 -14.07 2.54 3.37
N HIS A 326 -15.23 3.18 3.45
CA HIS A 326 -15.49 4.24 4.43
C HIS A 326 -16.90 4.08 4.97
N THR A 327 -17.00 3.82 6.27
CA THR A 327 -18.28 3.63 6.94
C THR A 327 -18.41 4.62 8.09
N ASN A 328 -19.63 5.11 8.28
CA ASN A 328 -19.93 6.00 9.41
C ASN A 328 -21.26 5.62 10.05
N GLN A 329 -21.28 5.61 11.38
CA GLN A 329 -22.45 5.36 12.20
C GLN A 329 -22.28 6.12 13.53
N PRO A 330 -23.06 7.18 13.82
CA PRO A 330 -24.17 7.70 13.01
C PRO A 330 -23.70 8.28 11.65
N SER A 331 -24.54 8.19 10.63
CA SER A 331 -24.30 8.80 9.31
C SER A 331 -24.15 10.32 9.40
N LEU A 332 -23.25 10.90 8.60
CA LEU A 332 -23.09 12.36 8.50
C LEU A 332 -23.89 12.95 7.33
N ALA A 333 -24.10 14.28 7.36
CA ALA A 333 -24.59 15.10 6.24
C ALA A 333 -23.77 14.90 4.94
N THR A 334 -22.50 14.61 5.12
CA THR A 334 -21.51 14.48 4.07
C THR A 334 -20.41 13.55 4.53
N GLU A 335 -20.01 12.63 3.66
CA GLU A 335 -18.85 11.78 3.88
C GLU A 335 -17.65 12.28 3.10
N THR A 336 -16.47 12.18 3.70
CA THR A 336 -15.20 12.48 3.03
C THR A 336 -14.30 11.24 3.07
N VAL A 337 -14.00 10.71 1.89
CA VAL A 337 -13.19 9.50 1.71
C VAL A 337 -11.84 9.90 1.12
N GLN A 338 -10.75 9.43 1.72
CA GLN A 338 -9.41 9.64 1.16
C GLN A 338 -9.15 8.61 0.07
N VAL A 339 -8.81 9.09 -1.12
CA VAL A 339 -8.47 8.25 -2.28
C VAL A 339 -7.15 8.72 -2.89
N ARG A 340 -6.50 7.85 -3.66
CA ARG A 340 -5.25 8.20 -4.37
C ARG A 340 -5.28 7.67 -5.80
N PRO A 341 -6.09 8.26 -6.69
CA PRO A 341 -6.13 7.88 -8.09
C PRO A 341 -4.73 7.87 -8.70
N ARG A 342 -4.38 6.79 -9.41
CA ARG A 342 -3.01 6.56 -9.87
C ARG A 342 -2.69 7.24 -11.19
N ALA A 343 -3.65 7.31 -12.12
CA ALA A 343 -3.41 7.85 -13.45
C ALA A 343 -4.66 8.54 -14.01
N ALA A 344 -4.42 9.54 -14.87
CA ALA A 344 -5.50 10.16 -15.62
C ALA A 344 -6.03 9.14 -16.65
N GLY A 345 -7.34 9.16 -16.89
CA GLY A 345 -8.02 8.16 -17.72
C GLY A 345 -8.41 6.87 -16.99
N ASN A 346 -7.99 6.68 -15.74
CA ASN A 346 -8.59 5.66 -14.88
C ASN A 346 -10.03 6.04 -14.51
N VAL A 347 -10.84 5.06 -14.12
CA VAL A 347 -12.18 5.30 -13.58
C VAL A 347 -12.21 4.95 -12.10
N LEU A 348 -12.79 5.83 -11.29
CA LEU A 348 -13.22 5.49 -9.95
C LEU A 348 -14.67 5.04 -10.00
N THR A 349 -14.96 3.95 -9.31
CA THR A 349 -16.30 3.40 -9.13
C THR A 349 -16.66 3.44 -7.66
N LEU A 350 -17.90 3.82 -7.33
CA LEU A 350 -18.40 3.86 -5.97
C LEU A 350 -19.59 2.94 -5.84
N ALA A 351 -19.61 2.19 -4.75
CA ALA A 351 -20.82 1.63 -4.18
C ALA A 351 -21.15 2.37 -2.89
N ILE A 352 -22.41 2.80 -2.76
CA ILE A 352 -22.86 3.58 -1.61
C ILE A 352 -24.10 2.91 -1.03
N GLU A 353 -24.06 2.65 0.27
CA GLU A 353 -25.22 2.24 1.05
C GLU A 353 -25.56 3.33 2.07
N THR A 354 -26.83 3.67 2.16
CA THR A 354 -27.37 4.50 3.24
C THR A 354 -28.35 3.66 4.05
N LYS A 355 -28.38 3.87 5.36
CA LYS A 355 -29.30 3.23 6.30
C LYS A 355 -29.88 4.28 7.23
N PHE A 356 -31.20 4.26 7.42
CA PHE A 356 -31.86 5.14 8.39
C PHE A 356 -33.00 4.43 9.13
N ALA A 357 -33.27 4.91 10.34
CA ALA A 357 -34.39 4.45 11.13
C ALA A 357 -35.73 5.07 10.66
N TRP A 358 -36.85 4.38 10.91
CA TRP A 358 -38.23 4.90 10.75
C TRP A 358 -38.73 5.13 9.31
N GLY A 359 -38.33 4.28 8.36
CA GLY A 359 -38.93 4.24 7.01
C GLY A 359 -38.57 5.44 6.12
N LYS A 360 -37.38 6.01 6.33
CA LYS A 360 -36.86 7.17 5.58
C LYS A 360 -35.46 6.85 5.05
N GLY A 361 -35.35 6.14 3.93
CA GLY A 361 -34.07 6.13 3.19
C GLY A 361 -33.74 7.52 2.64
N PHE A 362 -32.47 7.88 2.56
CA PHE A 362 -32.02 9.03 1.76
C PHE A 362 -31.03 8.57 0.69
N LEU A 363 -31.02 9.30 -0.42
CA LEU A 363 -30.07 9.09 -1.51
C LEU A 363 -29.03 10.21 -1.49
N VAL A 364 -27.89 9.94 -2.09
CA VAL A 364 -26.82 10.87 -2.43
C VAL A 364 -27.40 11.97 -3.31
N SER A 365 -27.17 13.22 -2.92
CA SER A 365 -27.48 14.40 -3.73
C SER A 365 -26.36 14.67 -4.74
N SER A 366 -25.11 14.53 -4.32
CA SER A 366 -23.94 14.81 -5.16
C SER A 366 -22.69 14.08 -4.69
N VAL A 367 -21.82 13.76 -5.65
CA VAL A 367 -20.45 13.29 -5.41
C VAL A 367 -19.49 14.30 -6.04
N SER A 368 -18.39 14.62 -5.35
CA SER A 368 -17.37 15.56 -5.82
C SER A 368 -15.97 15.15 -5.34
N GLY A 369 -14.92 15.73 -5.92
CA GLY A 369 -13.53 15.42 -5.57
C GLY A 369 -13.05 14.09 -6.16
N GLY A 370 -12.06 13.47 -5.51
CA GLY A 370 -11.48 12.21 -5.98
C GLY A 370 -10.65 12.32 -7.25
N GLY A 371 -10.21 13.53 -7.63
CA GLY A 371 -9.51 13.77 -8.91
C GLY A 371 -10.42 13.68 -10.14
N VAL A 372 -11.74 13.59 -9.94
CA VAL A 372 -12.78 13.47 -10.97
C VAL A 372 -13.47 14.82 -11.15
N THR A 373 -13.64 15.24 -12.41
CA THR A 373 -14.32 16.50 -12.76
C THR A 373 -15.83 16.35 -12.85
N ALA A 374 -16.32 15.19 -13.27
CA ALA A 374 -17.75 14.89 -13.41
C ALA A 374 -18.06 13.48 -12.94
N TRP A 375 -18.86 13.40 -11.88
CA TRP A 375 -19.41 12.15 -11.36
C TRP A 375 -20.71 11.79 -12.06
N GLN A 376 -20.84 10.52 -12.44
CA GLN A 376 -22.02 9.96 -13.08
C GLN A 376 -22.69 8.96 -12.14
N ARG A 377 -24.01 9.06 -12.00
CA ARG A 377 -24.80 8.09 -11.24
C ARG A 377 -25.22 6.97 -12.19
N ALA A 378 -24.80 5.74 -11.89
CA ALA A 378 -25.18 4.56 -12.68
C ALA A 378 -26.52 3.98 -12.21
N SER A 379 -26.73 3.90 -10.90
CA SER A 379 -27.95 3.34 -10.31
C SER A 379 -28.22 3.98 -8.96
N ALA A 380 -29.49 4.14 -8.61
CA ALA A 380 -29.91 4.54 -7.28
C ALA A 380 -31.32 4.05 -6.99
N PHE A 381 -31.52 3.44 -5.83
CA PHE A 381 -32.83 2.97 -5.41
C PHE A 381 -32.91 2.78 -3.90
N TYR A 382 -34.13 2.82 -3.39
CA TYR A 382 -34.45 2.35 -2.05
C TYR A 382 -34.65 0.84 -2.05
N THR A 383 -34.12 0.19 -1.02
CA THR A 383 -34.36 -1.23 -0.76
C THR A 383 -35.81 -1.47 -0.37
N ARG A 384 -36.25 -2.72 -0.53
CA ARG A 384 -37.63 -3.14 -0.27
C ARG A 384 -38.08 -2.93 1.17
N ASP A 385 -37.13 -2.95 2.11
CA ASP A 385 -37.41 -2.66 3.53
C ASP A 385 -37.72 -1.16 3.80
N GLY A 386 -37.49 -0.28 2.82
CA GLY A 386 -37.75 1.16 2.91
C GLY A 386 -36.80 1.91 3.86
N THR A 387 -35.75 1.26 4.36
CA THR A 387 -34.79 1.79 5.32
C THR A 387 -33.41 1.99 4.75
N HIS A 388 -33.06 1.30 3.66
CA HIS A 388 -31.77 1.47 2.99
C HIS A 388 -31.91 2.12 1.62
N GLY A 389 -30.86 2.84 1.23
CA GLY A 389 -30.62 3.30 -0.14
C GLY A 389 -29.35 2.64 -0.66
N VAL A 390 -29.35 2.18 -1.91
CA VAL A 390 -28.16 1.64 -2.58
C VAL A 390 -27.94 2.38 -3.88
N GLU A 391 -26.70 2.82 -4.09
CA GLU A 391 -26.30 3.57 -5.28
C GLU A 391 -24.96 3.13 -5.84
N LEU A 392 -24.84 3.22 -7.16
CA LEU A 392 -23.59 3.03 -7.88
C LEU A 392 -23.25 4.31 -8.64
N TRP A 393 -21.99 4.73 -8.54
CA TRP A 393 -21.47 5.90 -9.24
C TRP A 393 -20.15 5.59 -9.91
N TRP A 394 -19.80 6.38 -10.93
CA TRP A 394 -18.50 6.30 -11.57
C TRP A 394 -18.03 7.66 -12.07
N GLY A 395 -16.72 7.81 -12.25
CA GLY A 395 -16.13 9.06 -12.68
C GLY A 395 -14.70 8.89 -13.20
N VAL A 396 -14.37 9.57 -14.29
CA VAL A 396 -13.04 9.48 -14.91
C VAL A 396 -12.08 10.41 -14.22
N VAL A 397 -10.92 9.87 -13.84
CA VAL A 397 -9.84 10.58 -13.17
C VAL A 397 -9.18 11.52 -14.17
N SER A 398 -9.17 12.80 -13.82
CA SER A 398 -8.51 13.87 -14.58
C SER A 398 -7.26 14.40 -13.89
N SER A 399 -7.21 14.32 -12.55
CA SER A 399 -6.09 14.78 -11.72
C SER A 399 -5.69 13.69 -10.72
N PRO A 400 -4.65 12.88 -11.03
CA PRO A 400 -4.14 11.85 -10.14
C PRO A 400 -3.49 12.41 -8.88
N GLY A 401 -3.26 11.54 -7.89
CA GLY A 401 -2.60 11.89 -6.63
C GLY A 401 -3.54 11.81 -5.42
N ALA A 402 -2.98 11.95 -4.22
CA ALA A 402 -3.75 11.84 -2.99
C ALA A 402 -4.75 13.00 -2.90
N THR A 403 -6.03 12.68 -2.66
CA THR A 403 -7.12 13.66 -2.66
C THR A 403 -8.32 13.14 -1.87
N SER A 404 -9.26 14.03 -1.58
CA SER A 404 -10.51 13.70 -0.93
C SER A 404 -11.65 13.60 -1.95
N LEU A 405 -12.45 12.56 -1.84
CA LEU A 405 -13.77 12.45 -2.43
C LEU A 405 -14.82 12.80 -1.39
N THR A 406 -15.85 13.53 -1.80
CA THR A 406 -16.93 13.99 -0.92
C THR A 406 -18.29 13.53 -1.46
N VAL A 407 -19.03 12.80 -0.63
CA VAL A 407 -20.41 12.34 -0.89
C VAL A 407 -21.36 13.16 -0.03
N THR A 408 -22.29 13.88 -0.65
CA THR A 408 -23.33 14.65 0.05
C THR A 408 -24.66 13.95 -0.11
N TYR A 409 -25.45 13.88 0.97
CA TYR A 409 -26.75 13.24 0.97
C TYR A 409 -27.90 14.23 0.97
N GLY A 410 -29.08 13.79 0.49
CA GLY A 410 -30.30 14.57 0.54
C GLY A 410 -30.79 14.91 1.97
N SER A 411 -31.75 15.83 2.07
CA SER A 411 -32.30 16.32 3.35
C SER A 411 -32.81 15.18 4.26
N GLY A 412 -32.27 15.09 5.48
CA GLY A 412 -32.58 14.06 6.48
C GLY A 412 -31.36 13.47 7.19
N SER A 413 -30.16 13.71 6.66
CA SER A 413 -28.91 13.06 7.04
C SER A 413 -28.15 13.72 8.23
N ALA A 414 -28.64 14.84 8.77
CA ALA A 414 -27.95 15.61 9.82
C ALA A 414 -28.26 15.21 11.28
N THR A 415 -29.18 14.26 11.53
CA THR A 415 -29.57 13.87 12.91
C THR A 415 -29.66 12.35 13.07
N GLY A 416 -28.69 11.62 12.52
CA GLY A 416 -28.67 10.16 12.59
C GLY A 416 -28.68 9.67 14.04
N SER A 417 -29.69 8.88 14.40
CA SER A 417 -29.65 8.08 15.63
C SER A 417 -28.49 7.07 15.54
N SER A 418 -28.16 6.38 16.64
CA SER A 418 -27.18 5.29 16.66
C SER A 418 -27.46 4.16 15.65
N GLN A 419 -28.61 4.15 14.97
CA GLN A 419 -29.00 3.17 13.96
C GLN A 419 -28.79 3.65 12.51
N SER A 420 -28.45 4.92 12.30
CA SER A 420 -28.26 5.50 10.96
C SER A 420 -26.82 5.29 10.51
N ALA A 421 -26.59 4.74 9.33
CA ALA A 421 -25.24 4.41 8.88
C ALA A 421 -25.07 4.63 7.39
N THR A 422 -23.84 4.87 6.97
CA THR A 422 -23.44 4.97 5.57
C THR A 422 -22.25 4.07 5.30
N SER A 423 -22.18 3.52 4.10
CA SER A 423 -20.99 2.87 3.53
C SER A 423 -20.67 3.52 2.19
N VAL A 424 -19.41 3.84 1.95
CA VAL A 424 -18.89 4.35 0.69
C VAL A 424 -17.66 3.52 0.34
N ASP A 425 -17.79 2.68 -0.68
CA ASP A 425 -16.73 1.80 -1.14
C ASP A 425 -16.26 2.24 -2.52
N VAL A 426 -14.95 2.44 -2.68
CA VAL A 426 -14.35 3.02 -3.88
C VAL A 426 -13.34 2.05 -4.49
N GLN A 427 -13.53 1.68 -5.76
CA GLN A 427 -12.58 0.88 -6.53
C GLN A 427 -12.11 1.66 -7.76
N GLU A 428 -10.79 1.74 -7.95
CA GLU A 428 -10.18 2.30 -9.15
C GLU A 428 -9.93 1.20 -10.20
N LEU A 429 -10.21 1.48 -11.46
CA LEU A 429 -9.95 0.62 -12.60
C LEU A 429 -9.14 1.37 -13.67
N ALA A 430 -8.18 0.70 -14.29
CA ALA A 430 -7.36 1.22 -15.37
C ALA A 430 -7.66 0.48 -16.66
N SER A 431 -7.53 1.20 -17.78
CA SER A 431 -7.57 0.62 -19.11
C SER A 431 -6.18 0.65 -19.76
N SER A 432 -5.88 -0.32 -20.60
CA SER A 432 -4.66 -0.31 -21.43
C SER A 432 -4.58 0.90 -22.38
N SER A 433 -5.69 1.58 -22.63
CA SER A 433 -5.73 2.83 -23.42
C SER A 433 -5.22 4.06 -22.64
N GLY A 434 -4.92 3.93 -21.34
CA GLY A 434 -4.31 4.96 -20.52
C GLY A 434 -5.12 6.26 -20.45
N ALA A 435 -4.46 7.41 -20.57
CA ALA A 435 -5.12 8.73 -20.45
C ALA A 435 -6.13 9.02 -21.58
N ALA A 436 -6.06 8.31 -22.70
CA ALA A 436 -7.00 8.47 -23.82
C ALA A 436 -8.28 7.65 -23.66
N THR A 437 -8.39 6.84 -22.60
CA THR A 437 -9.54 5.97 -22.38
C THR A 437 -10.83 6.75 -22.26
N VAL A 438 -11.84 6.34 -23.03
CA VAL A 438 -13.21 6.80 -22.87
C VAL A 438 -14.00 5.72 -22.11
N TRP A 439 -14.47 6.08 -20.92
CA TRP A 439 -15.35 5.21 -20.13
C TRP A 439 -16.82 5.50 -20.40
N SER A 440 -17.63 4.46 -20.46
CA SER A 440 -19.08 4.57 -20.58
C SER A 440 -19.79 3.48 -19.78
N LEU A 441 -21.01 3.77 -19.34
CA LEU A 441 -21.90 2.81 -18.69
C LEU A 441 -22.56 1.93 -19.76
N ASP A 442 -22.39 0.62 -19.65
CA ASP A 442 -22.99 -0.34 -20.58
C ASP A 442 -24.35 -0.82 -20.07
N ALA A 443 -24.37 -1.36 -18.85
CA ALA A 443 -25.58 -1.91 -18.23
C ALA A 443 -25.60 -1.70 -16.73
N THR A 444 -26.80 -1.70 -16.14
CA THR A 444 -27.00 -1.73 -14.69
C THR A 444 -28.11 -2.69 -14.31
N GLY A 445 -28.12 -3.12 -13.06
CA GLY A 445 -29.16 -3.99 -12.53
C GLY A 445 -29.26 -3.93 -11.02
N ARG A 446 -30.31 -4.56 -10.49
CA ARG A 446 -30.51 -4.77 -9.05
C ARG A 446 -31.20 -6.11 -8.78
N VAL A 447 -30.92 -6.69 -7.63
CA VAL A 447 -31.67 -7.84 -7.08
C VAL A 447 -32.14 -7.47 -5.69
N ASP A 448 -33.46 -7.40 -5.50
CA ASP A 448 -34.06 -7.06 -4.21
C ASP A 448 -35.43 -7.74 -4.08
N THR A 449 -35.39 -9.06 -3.88
CA THR A 449 -36.59 -9.89 -3.90
C THR A 449 -37.30 -9.89 -2.54
N GLY A 450 -36.62 -9.51 -1.45
CA GLY A 450 -37.07 -9.72 -0.08
C GLY A 450 -37.23 -11.19 0.31
N VAL A 451 -36.73 -12.13 -0.51
CA VAL A 451 -36.79 -13.57 -0.24
C VAL A 451 -35.48 -13.98 0.42
N SER A 452 -35.56 -14.67 1.55
CA SER A 452 -34.37 -15.17 2.23
C SER A 452 -33.73 -16.34 1.46
N THR A 453 -32.41 -16.29 1.28
CA THR A 453 -31.62 -17.33 0.60
C THR A 453 -30.27 -17.51 1.30
N SER A 454 -29.68 -18.70 1.16
CA SER A 454 -28.28 -18.96 1.54
C SER A 454 -27.29 -18.68 0.41
N SER A 455 -27.78 -18.33 -0.78
CA SER A 455 -26.96 -18.03 -1.95
C SER A 455 -27.36 -16.69 -2.58
N PRO A 456 -26.99 -15.55 -1.96
CA PRO A 456 -27.22 -14.23 -2.54
C PRO A 456 -26.51 -14.07 -3.89
N THR A 457 -27.16 -13.38 -4.83
CA THR A 457 -26.63 -13.09 -6.16
C THR A 457 -26.54 -11.60 -6.40
N TYR A 458 -25.58 -11.21 -7.22
CA TYR A 458 -25.54 -9.89 -7.83
C TYR A 458 -26.38 -9.90 -9.12
N PRO A 459 -26.74 -8.74 -9.68
CA PRO A 459 -27.52 -8.70 -10.91
C PRO A 459 -26.82 -9.38 -12.08
N THR A 460 -27.57 -10.16 -12.84
CA THR A 460 -27.12 -10.74 -14.12
C THR A 460 -27.01 -9.65 -15.16
N LEU A 461 -25.81 -9.36 -15.65
CA LEU A 461 -25.57 -8.36 -16.69
C LEU A 461 -24.88 -8.99 -17.90
N ALA A 462 -25.27 -8.55 -19.09
CA ALA A 462 -24.69 -8.99 -20.35
C ALA A 462 -23.92 -7.82 -20.98
N PRO A 463 -22.60 -7.98 -21.24
CA PRO A 463 -21.81 -6.91 -21.83
C PRO A 463 -22.16 -6.76 -23.32
N THR A 464 -22.12 -5.54 -23.84
CA THR A 464 -22.27 -5.30 -25.28
C THR A 464 -20.94 -5.10 -26.02
N SER A 465 -19.81 -5.14 -25.30
CA SER A 465 -18.45 -5.26 -25.83
C SER A 465 -17.60 -6.28 -25.06
N THR A 466 -16.41 -6.61 -25.56
CA THR A 466 -15.48 -7.50 -24.86
C THR A 466 -14.65 -6.74 -23.82
N HIS A 467 -14.14 -7.44 -22.81
CA HIS A 467 -13.30 -6.91 -21.75
C HIS A 467 -13.94 -5.78 -20.93
N GLU A 468 -15.27 -5.80 -20.77
CA GLU A 468 -15.95 -4.85 -19.89
C GLU A 468 -15.67 -5.13 -18.41
N ALA A 469 -15.81 -4.10 -17.57
CA ALA A 469 -15.64 -4.21 -16.14
C ALA A 469 -16.97 -4.29 -15.42
N TYR A 470 -17.16 -5.31 -14.59
CA TYR A 470 -18.29 -5.41 -13.68
C TYR A 470 -17.92 -4.85 -12.32
N VAL A 471 -18.79 -4.03 -11.74
CA VAL A 471 -18.71 -3.62 -10.33
C VAL A 471 -20.08 -3.83 -9.69
N GLY A 472 -20.11 -4.48 -8.53
CA GLY A 472 -21.34 -4.77 -7.81
C GLY A 472 -21.21 -4.59 -6.31
N TYR A 473 -22.37 -4.36 -5.70
CA TYR A 473 -22.54 -4.18 -4.26
C TYR A 473 -23.61 -5.13 -3.75
N LEU A 474 -23.39 -5.71 -2.58
CA LEU A 474 -24.30 -6.63 -1.91
C LEU A 474 -24.46 -6.20 -0.45
N ALA A 475 -25.63 -5.62 -0.15
CA ALA A 475 -26.07 -5.29 1.20
C ALA A 475 -26.69 -6.53 1.85
N ILE A 476 -26.18 -6.89 3.02
CA ILE A 476 -26.62 -8.09 3.76
C ILE A 476 -26.76 -7.84 5.26
N PRO A 477 -27.74 -8.47 5.94
CA PRO A 477 -27.92 -8.32 7.39
C PRO A 477 -26.85 -9.01 8.26
N SER A 478 -26.13 -9.98 7.70
CA SER A 478 -25.13 -10.79 8.41
C SER A 478 -23.90 -10.95 7.52
N TRP A 479 -23.26 -12.10 7.51
CA TRP A 479 -22.05 -12.36 6.75
C TRP A 479 -22.32 -13.21 5.50
N VAL A 480 -21.38 -13.17 4.56
CA VAL A 480 -21.26 -14.11 3.44
C VAL A 480 -19.81 -14.54 3.31
N ARG A 481 -19.57 -15.68 2.67
CA ARG A 481 -18.23 -16.10 2.27
C ARG A 481 -17.74 -15.25 1.10
N LYS A 482 -16.46 -15.39 0.76
CA LYS A 482 -15.96 -14.96 -0.54
C LYS A 482 -16.77 -15.68 -1.64
N GLY A 483 -17.24 -14.94 -2.64
CA GLY A 483 -17.96 -15.53 -3.76
C GLY A 483 -17.09 -16.43 -4.62
N SER A 484 -17.73 -17.23 -5.48
CA SER A 484 -17.08 -18.30 -6.26
C SER A 484 -17.00 -18.03 -7.76
N THR A 485 -17.46 -16.86 -8.22
CA THR A 485 -17.46 -16.52 -9.66
C THR A 485 -16.03 -16.38 -10.18
N PRO A 486 -15.66 -17.11 -11.26
CA PRO A 486 -14.32 -17.03 -11.83
C PRO A 486 -13.95 -15.60 -12.24
N GLY A 487 -12.71 -15.19 -11.95
CA GLY A 487 -12.21 -13.86 -12.28
C GLY A 487 -12.75 -12.72 -11.41
N ALA A 488 -13.71 -13.00 -10.51
CA ALA A 488 -14.26 -12.00 -9.60
C ALA A 488 -13.42 -11.84 -8.33
N VAL A 489 -13.19 -10.58 -7.98
CA VAL A 489 -12.58 -10.17 -6.72
C VAL A 489 -13.70 -9.71 -5.79
N TYR A 490 -13.85 -10.39 -4.67
CA TYR A 490 -14.81 -10.07 -3.62
C TYR A 490 -14.10 -9.50 -2.41
N GLN A 491 -14.61 -8.41 -1.87
CA GLN A 491 -14.10 -7.74 -0.68
C GLN A 491 -15.28 -7.39 0.23
N THR A 492 -15.08 -7.53 1.54
CA THR A 492 -16.10 -7.21 2.54
C THR A 492 -15.82 -5.82 3.09
N ASP A 493 -16.84 -4.97 3.18
CA ASP A 493 -16.73 -3.65 3.80
C ASP A 493 -16.73 -3.76 5.34
N ALA A 494 -16.45 -2.64 6.02
CA ALA A 494 -16.40 -2.61 7.48
C ALA A 494 -17.77 -2.87 8.17
N ARG A 495 -18.86 -2.96 7.42
CA ARG A 495 -20.21 -3.29 7.90
C ARG A 495 -20.61 -4.73 7.57
N GLY A 496 -19.72 -5.51 6.95
CA GLY A 496 -19.98 -6.89 6.57
C GLY A 496 -20.66 -7.05 5.21
N ASN A 497 -20.97 -5.95 4.50
CA ASN A 497 -21.47 -6.00 3.13
C ASN A 497 -20.36 -6.40 2.17
N GLN A 498 -20.69 -6.78 0.93
CA GLN A 498 -19.69 -7.25 -0.03
C GLN A 498 -19.69 -6.43 -1.31
N VAL A 499 -18.49 -6.06 -1.75
CA VAL A 499 -18.23 -5.46 -3.05
C VAL A 499 -17.60 -6.52 -3.94
N VAL A 500 -17.98 -6.53 -5.21
CA VAL A 500 -17.37 -7.39 -6.22
C VAL A 500 -16.91 -6.57 -7.41
N HIS A 501 -15.77 -6.92 -7.99
CA HIS A 501 -15.41 -6.47 -9.33
C HIS A 501 -14.86 -7.59 -10.21
N LEU A 502 -15.11 -7.47 -11.52
CA LEU A 502 -14.49 -8.26 -12.59
C LEU A 502 -13.92 -7.29 -13.62
N VAL A 503 -12.72 -7.56 -14.13
CA VAL A 503 -12.00 -6.66 -15.04
C VAL A 503 -11.97 -7.15 -16.49
N SER A 504 -12.63 -8.27 -16.77
CA SER A 504 -12.79 -8.80 -18.13
C SER A 504 -14.06 -9.62 -18.20
N VAL A 505 -15.13 -9.00 -18.70
CA VAL A 505 -16.43 -9.64 -18.90
C VAL A 505 -16.75 -9.66 -20.39
N ASP A 506 -16.70 -10.86 -20.97
CA ASP A 506 -16.93 -11.10 -22.40
C ASP A 506 -18.28 -11.77 -22.70
N SER A 507 -19.00 -12.15 -21.65
CA SER A 507 -20.31 -12.80 -21.74
C SER A 507 -21.13 -12.51 -20.50
N THR A 508 -22.42 -12.84 -20.55
CA THR A 508 -23.35 -12.66 -19.43
C THR A 508 -22.79 -13.24 -18.12
N VAL A 509 -22.73 -12.40 -17.09
CA VAL A 509 -22.17 -12.76 -15.78
C VAL A 509 -23.21 -12.57 -14.67
N THR A 510 -23.23 -13.49 -13.71
CA THR A 510 -24.01 -13.37 -12.47
C THR A 510 -23.10 -13.69 -11.29
N PRO A 511 -22.46 -12.68 -10.67
CA PRO A 511 -21.68 -12.91 -9.47
C PRO A 511 -22.55 -13.47 -8.35
N SER A 512 -22.00 -14.37 -7.53
CA SER A 512 -22.76 -15.05 -6.48
C SER A 512 -21.89 -15.39 -5.28
N THR A 513 -22.51 -15.40 -4.12
CA THR A 513 -21.86 -15.79 -2.85
C THR A 513 -22.72 -16.79 -2.07
N THR A 514 -22.18 -17.30 -0.96
CA THR A 514 -22.85 -18.24 -0.06
C THR A 514 -22.76 -17.76 1.39
N GLY A 515 -23.79 -18.01 2.17
CA GLY A 515 -23.89 -17.57 3.56
C GLY A 515 -25.06 -18.22 4.31
N PRO A 516 -25.36 -17.75 5.53
CA PRO A 516 -26.57 -18.14 6.23
C PRO A 516 -27.82 -17.66 5.46
N GLN A 517 -28.96 -18.29 5.75
CA GLN A 517 -30.22 -17.92 5.11
C GLN A 517 -30.66 -16.51 5.56
N GLN A 518 -30.70 -15.56 4.63
CA GLN A 518 -31.00 -14.16 4.92
C GLN A 518 -31.59 -13.45 3.71
N THR A 519 -32.33 -12.36 3.94
CA THR A 519 -32.67 -11.41 2.88
C THR A 519 -31.42 -10.65 2.45
N PHE A 520 -31.41 -10.13 1.24
CA PHE A 520 -30.31 -9.32 0.72
C PHE A 520 -30.82 -8.35 -0.34
N THR A 521 -30.00 -7.35 -0.61
CA THR A 521 -30.18 -6.47 -1.76
C THR A 521 -28.85 -6.28 -2.46
N SER A 522 -28.83 -6.33 -3.79
CA SER A 522 -27.62 -6.09 -4.57
C SER A 522 -27.86 -5.17 -5.75
N ALA A 523 -26.78 -4.50 -6.16
CA ALA A 523 -26.70 -3.64 -7.33
C ALA A 523 -25.48 -4.03 -8.15
N GLY A 524 -25.53 -3.79 -9.46
CA GLY A 524 -24.41 -4.05 -10.36
C GLY A 524 -24.39 -3.07 -11.52
N MET A 525 -23.20 -2.80 -12.03
CA MET A 525 -22.99 -2.04 -13.27
C MET A 525 -21.88 -2.69 -14.12
N LEU A 526 -22.01 -2.54 -15.43
CA LEU A 526 -20.97 -2.82 -16.41
C LEU A 526 -20.44 -1.50 -16.98
N LEU A 527 -19.12 -1.40 -17.06
CA LEU A 527 -18.40 -0.26 -17.61
C LEU A 527 -17.57 -0.71 -18.80
N ARG A 528 -17.67 0.04 -19.88
CA ARG A 528 -16.84 -0.13 -21.08
C ARG A 528 -15.73 0.89 -21.11
N ALA A 529 -14.53 0.43 -21.48
CA ALA A 529 -13.40 1.27 -21.85
C ALA A 529 -13.13 1.17 -23.35
N THR A 530 -13.04 2.31 -24.04
CA THR A 530 -12.66 2.39 -25.46
C THR A 530 -11.47 3.30 -25.67
#